data_AF-A0A2V6AEZ5-F1
#
_entry.id   AF-A0A2V6AEZ5-F1
#
_cell.length_a   1.000
_cell.length_b   1.000
_cell.length_c   1.000
_cell.angle_alpha   90.00
_cell.angle_beta   90.00
_cell.angle_gamma   90.00
#
_symmetry.space_group_name_H-M   'P 1'
#
loop_
_entity.id
_entity.type
_entity.pdbx_description
1 polymer ?
#
loop_
_entity_poly.entity_id
_entity_poly.type
_entity_poly.pdbx_seq_one_letter_code
_entity_poly.pdbx_strand_id
1 'polypeptide(L)'
;MREKFMGRNGSTKKLGAAMSLREHRTENEYDKAPSGRPGPYMPVVMTACEEGGYAYEYHHGAIGHGVFTYALAKEFRKARQAGVSFNELRIRVNTVMKNLRYDQTSNVEGPRKICAGPMLAAPRKR
;
A
#
# COMPACT_ATOMS: atom_id res chain seq x y z
N MET A 1 -12.50 8.48 -13.20
CA MET A 1 -12.42 7.31 -12.28
C MET A 1 -11.27 6.37 -12.68
N ARG A 2 -11.16 5.95 -13.96
CA ARG A 2 -10.00 5.19 -14.49
C ARG A 2 -8.65 5.89 -14.32
N GLU A 3 -8.60 7.19 -14.58
CA GLU A 3 -7.38 8.02 -14.43
C GLU A 3 -6.80 7.95 -13.01
N LYS A 4 -7.66 7.89 -11.98
CA LYS A 4 -7.25 7.76 -10.57
C LYS A 4 -6.43 6.49 -10.27
N PHE A 5 -6.62 5.43 -11.07
CA PHE A 5 -6.03 4.12 -10.80
C PHE A 5 -5.06 3.62 -11.88
N MET A 6 -5.13 4.18 -13.09
CA MET A 6 -4.24 3.83 -14.21
C MET A 6 -3.27 4.94 -14.57
N GLY A 7 -3.43 6.09 -13.94
CA GLY A 7 -2.81 7.33 -14.32
C GLY A 7 -3.21 7.85 -15.69
N ARG A 8 -2.75 9.05 -16.01
CA ARG A 8 -3.07 9.73 -17.28
C ARG A 8 -2.67 8.94 -18.52
N ASN A 9 -1.63 8.12 -18.40
CA ASN A 9 -1.02 7.44 -19.55
C ASN A 9 -1.54 6.01 -19.77
N GLY A 10 -2.46 5.49 -18.93
CA GLY A 10 -3.07 4.18 -19.12
C GLY A 10 -2.08 3.00 -19.12
N SER A 11 -0.86 3.18 -18.60
CA SER A 11 0.24 2.21 -18.69
C SER A 11 0.03 1.04 -17.72
N THR A 12 -0.43 -0.09 -18.25
CA THR A 12 -0.88 -1.29 -17.51
C THR A 12 0.19 -2.36 -17.28
N LYS A 13 1.49 -2.04 -17.25
CA LYS A 13 2.52 -3.09 -17.44
C LYS A 13 2.63 -4.20 -16.37
N LYS A 14 2.05 -4.10 -15.18
CA LYS A 14 1.94 -5.26 -14.24
C LYS A 14 0.69 -5.30 -13.32
N LEU A 15 0.06 -4.17 -13.02
CA LEU A 15 -1.14 -4.11 -12.15
C LEU A 15 -2.47 -4.07 -12.91
N GLY A 16 -2.44 -3.82 -14.22
CA GLY A 16 -3.62 -3.58 -15.05
C GLY A 16 -4.49 -4.80 -15.35
N ALA A 17 -3.91 -6.01 -15.32
CA ALA A 17 -4.63 -7.24 -15.68
C ALA A 17 -5.76 -7.62 -14.70
N ALA A 18 -5.73 -7.10 -13.47
CA ALA A 18 -6.79 -7.30 -12.47
C ALA A 18 -7.74 -6.09 -12.33
N MET A 19 -7.56 -5.03 -13.12
CA MET A 19 -8.25 -3.74 -12.92
C MET A 19 -9.73 -3.74 -13.27
N SER A 20 -10.14 -4.47 -14.32
CA SER A 20 -11.56 -4.63 -14.68
C SER A 20 -12.38 -5.29 -13.57
N LEU A 21 -11.73 -6.08 -12.71
CA LEU A 21 -12.36 -6.75 -11.57
C LEU A 21 -12.30 -5.91 -10.29
N ARG A 22 -11.44 -4.88 -10.25
CA ARG A 22 -11.34 -3.87 -9.17
C ARG A 22 -12.37 -2.74 -9.33
N GLU A 23 -12.80 -2.42 -10.55
CA GLU A 23 -13.70 -1.28 -10.88
C GLU A 23 -15.15 -1.49 -10.40
N HIS A 24 -15.60 -2.75 -10.24
CA HIS A 24 -17.02 -3.06 -10.08
C HIS A 24 -17.40 -3.81 -8.79
N ARG A 25 -16.43 -4.20 -7.94
CA ARG A 25 -16.68 -5.07 -6.78
C ARG A 25 -16.65 -4.27 -5.47
N THR A 26 -17.77 -4.26 -4.76
CA THR A 26 -17.94 -3.72 -3.41
C THR A 26 -17.31 -4.62 -2.34
N GLU A 27 -17.06 -4.09 -1.14
CA GLU A 27 -16.54 -4.88 0.00
C GLU A 27 -17.36 -6.15 0.28
N ASN A 28 -18.69 -6.07 0.15
CA ASN A 28 -19.58 -7.21 0.36
C ASN A 28 -19.41 -8.32 -0.67
N GLU A 29 -19.00 -7.99 -1.90
CA GLU A 29 -18.72 -8.98 -2.93
C GLU A 29 -17.38 -9.68 -2.72
N TYR A 30 -16.43 -9.01 -2.03
CA TYR A 30 -15.19 -9.63 -1.59
C TYR A 30 -15.43 -10.60 -0.43
N ASP A 31 -16.23 -10.22 0.57
CA ASP A 31 -16.55 -11.08 1.72
C ASP A 31 -17.28 -12.38 1.32
N LYS A 32 -18.00 -12.35 0.19
CA LYS A 32 -18.73 -13.52 -0.37
C LYS A 32 -17.88 -14.38 -1.32
N ALA A 33 -16.62 -14.02 -1.58
CA ALA A 33 -15.78 -14.77 -2.51
C ALA A 33 -15.46 -16.19 -1.98
N PRO A 34 -15.54 -17.24 -2.82
CA PRO A 34 -15.29 -18.61 -2.37
C PRO A 34 -13.85 -18.79 -1.87
N SER A 35 -13.67 -19.46 -0.74
CA SER A 35 -12.34 -19.75 -0.17
C SER A 35 -11.43 -20.59 -1.09
N GLY A 36 -12.03 -21.41 -1.97
CA GLY A 36 -11.32 -22.27 -2.93
C GLY A 36 -11.14 -21.69 -4.33
N ARG A 37 -11.65 -20.48 -4.60
CA ARG A 37 -11.40 -19.76 -5.86
C ARG A 37 -10.83 -18.40 -5.51
N PRO A 38 -9.49 -18.23 -5.56
CA PRO A 38 -8.92 -16.92 -5.39
C PRO A 38 -9.33 -16.07 -6.59
N GLY A 39 -10.44 -15.35 -6.43
CA GLY A 39 -10.81 -14.31 -7.37
C GLY A 39 -9.69 -13.27 -7.44
N PRO A 40 -9.73 -12.35 -8.40
CA PRO A 40 -8.87 -11.19 -8.39
C PRO A 40 -9.26 -10.31 -7.20
N TYR A 41 -8.65 -10.56 -6.06
CA TYR A 41 -8.79 -9.72 -4.89
C TYR A 41 -8.06 -8.42 -5.12
N MET A 42 -8.63 -7.29 -4.71
CA MET A 42 -7.86 -6.06 -4.56
C MET A 42 -6.95 -6.25 -3.33
N PRO A 43 -5.63 -6.43 -3.49
CA PRO A 43 -4.75 -6.46 -2.34
C PRO A 43 -4.66 -5.07 -1.72
N VAL A 44 -4.18 -5.00 -0.49
CA VAL A 44 -3.63 -3.74 0.01
C VAL A 44 -2.29 -3.50 -0.68
N VAL A 45 -2.19 -2.38 -1.39
CA VAL A 45 -0.98 -1.93 -2.08
C VAL A 45 -0.48 -0.67 -1.38
N MET A 46 0.77 -0.69 -0.94
CA MET A 46 1.48 0.51 -0.49
C MET A 46 2.44 0.93 -1.60
N THR A 47 2.30 2.16 -2.10
CA THR A 47 3.19 2.72 -3.13
C THR A 47 4.25 3.61 -2.50
N ALA A 48 5.43 3.64 -3.12
CA ALA A 48 6.53 4.47 -2.64
C ALA A 48 6.21 5.97 -2.79
N CYS A 49 5.63 6.36 -3.91
CA CYS A 49 5.20 7.72 -4.20
C CYS A 49 3.77 7.72 -4.79
N GLU A 50 3.15 8.88 -4.80
CA GLU A 50 1.93 9.13 -5.58
C GLU A 50 2.24 9.20 -7.09
N GLU A 51 1.19 9.18 -7.90
CA GLU A 51 1.32 9.35 -9.34
C GLU A 51 1.95 10.71 -9.69
N GLY A 52 2.92 10.72 -10.60
CA GLY A 52 3.67 11.93 -10.96
C GLY A 52 4.73 12.34 -9.94
N GLY A 53 4.84 11.63 -8.82
CA GLY A 53 5.93 11.77 -7.86
C GLY A 53 7.15 10.93 -8.22
N TYR A 54 8.27 11.22 -7.56
CA TYR A 54 9.51 10.47 -7.68
C TYR A 54 9.74 9.58 -6.44
N ALA A 55 10.32 8.40 -6.68
CA ALA A 55 10.83 7.55 -5.62
C ALA A 55 12.35 7.75 -5.51
N TYR A 56 12.81 8.28 -4.36
CA TYR A 56 14.20 8.67 -4.15
C TYR A 56 15.04 7.59 -3.48
N GLU A 57 16.35 7.77 -3.56
CA GLU A 57 17.36 7.00 -2.82
C GLU A 57 17.89 7.80 -1.62
N TYR A 58 18.04 7.12 -0.49
CA TYR A 58 18.61 7.59 0.77
C TYR A 58 19.91 6.88 1.05
N HIS A 59 20.98 7.65 1.25
CA HIS A 59 22.26 7.12 1.70
C HIS A 59 22.33 7.15 3.23
N HIS A 60 22.39 5.95 3.83
CA HIS A 60 22.68 5.79 5.25
C HIS A 60 24.14 5.40 5.41
N GLY A 61 25.01 6.40 5.55
CA GLY A 61 26.45 6.19 5.45
C GLY A 61 26.83 5.80 4.03
N ALA A 62 27.55 4.69 3.87
CA ALA A 62 28.00 4.20 2.57
C ALA A 62 26.94 3.35 1.82
N ILE A 63 25.79 3.06 2.44
CA ILE A 63 24.79 2.15 1.88
C ILE A 63 23.60 2.95 1.33
N GLY A 64 23.26 2.71 0.07
CA GLY A 64 22.06 3.25 -0.58
C GLY A 64 20.81 2.41 -0.28
N HIS A 65 19.70 3.08 -0.01
CA HIS A 65 18.40 2.47 0.21
C HIS A 65 17.31 3.28 -0.49
N GLY A 66 16.26 2.65 -1.02
CA GLY A 66 15.06 3.41 -1.38
C GLY A 66 14.47 4.10 -0.15
N VAL A 67 14.19 5.41 -0.21
CA VAL A 67 13.70 6.23 0.92
C VAL A 67 12.46 5.61 1.55
N PHE A 68 11.48 5.22 0.71
CA PHE A 68 10.27 4.54 1.16
C PHE A 68 10.57 3.22 1.86
N THR A 69 11.40 2.36 1.26
CA THR A 69 11.71 1.04 1.82
C THR A 69 12.43 1.17 3.15
N TYR A 70 13.35 2.14 3.27
CA TYR A 70 14.03 2.45 4.53
C TYR A 70 13.04 2.92 5.60
N ALA A 71 12.17 3.89 5.27
CA ALA A 71 11.16 4.41 6.19
C ALA A 71 10.15 3.34 6.62
N LEU A 72 9.69 2.51 5.67
CA LEU A 72 8.80 1.38 5.91
C LEU A 72 9.44 0.37 6.87
N ALA A 73 10.65 -0.09 6.59
CA ALA A 73 11.35 -1.05 7.45
C ALA A 73 11.55 -0.52 8.88
N LYS A 74 11.85 0.77 9.02
CA LYS A 74 12.05 1.44 10.32
C LYS A 74 10.79 1.44 11.18
N GLU A 75 9.62 1.63 10.57
CA GLU A 75 8.35 1.74 11.29
C GLU A 75 7.55 0.43 11.37
N PHE A 76 7.75 -0.50 10.45
CA PHE A 76 6.94 -1.71 10.33
C PHE A 76 6.92 -2.54 11.62
N ARG A 77 8.07 -2.75 12.28
CA ARG A 77 8.15 -3.53 13.53
C ARG A 77 7.38 -2.89 14.68
N LYS A 78 7.52 -1.57 14.85
CA LYS A 78 6.82 -0.80 15.90
C LYS A 78 5.32 -0.76 15.63
N ALA A 79 4.95 -0.51 14.39
CA ALA A 79 3.57 -0.46 13.93
C ALA A 79 2.88 -1.84 14.09
N ARG A 80 3.60 -2.94 13.81
CA ARG A 80 3.17 -4.31 14.07
C ARG A 80 2.87 -4.55 15.56
N GLN A 81 3.78 -4.16 16.45
CA GLN A 81 3.60 -4.34 17.89
C GLN A 81 2.44 -3.51 18.44
N ALA A 82 2.26 -2.29 17.91
CA ALA A 82 1.17 -1.41 18.30
C ALA A 82 -0.19 -1.77 17.67
N GLY A 83 -0.24 -2.75 16.76
CA GLY A 83 -1.48 -3.19 16.11
C GLY A 83 -2.15 -2.12 15.24
N VAL A 84 -1.38 -1.20 14.66
CA VAL A 84 -1.95 -0.08 13.89
C VAL A 84 -2.46 -0.50 12.51
N SER A 85 -3.25 0.37 11.88
CA SER A 85 -3.77 0.16 10.53
C SER A 85 -2.77 0.46 9.42
N PHE A 86 -3.06 0.03 8.19
CA PHE A 86 -2.24 0.40 7.03
C PHE A 86 -2.22 1.92 6.79
N ASN A 87 -3.36 2.59 7.01
CA ASN A 87 -3.44 4.06 6.93
C ASN A 87 -2.54 4.75 7.96
N GLU A 88 -2.50 4.23 9.19
CA GLU A 88 -1.65 4.76 10.25
C GLU A 88 -0.16 4.46 9.99
N LEU A 89 0.17 3.27 9.47
CA LEU A 89 1.53 2.97 9.02
C LEU A 89 1.98 3.95 7.92
N ARG A 90 1.13 4.22 6.92
CA ARG A 90 1.44 5.21 5.87
C ARG A 90 1.77 6.58 6.45
N ILE A 91 1.01 7.04 7.45
CA ILE A 91 1.27 8.31 8.12
C ILE A 91 2.67 8.30 8.74
N ARG A 92 3.02 7.25 9.50
CA ARG A 92 4.35 7.10 10.13
C ARG A 92 5.48 7.04 9.11
N VAL A 93 5.30 6.30 8.03
CA VAL A 93 6.26 6.21 6.92
C VAL A 93 6.49 7.59 6.31
N ASN A 94 5.42 8.32 5.98
CA ASN A 94 5.51 9.68 5.44
C ASN A 94 6.18 10.65 6.43
N THR A 95 5.92 10.54 7.73
CA THR A 95 6.61 11.32 8.75
C THR A 95 8.12 11.04 8.74
N VAL A 96 8.55 9.78 8.63
CA VAL A 96 9.98 9.44 8.54
C VAL A 96 10.60 10.01 7.26
N MET A 97 9.96 9.84 6.09
CA MET A 97 10.48 10.38 4.83
C MET A 97 10.63 11.92 4.88
N LYS A 98 9.63 12.61 5.44
CA LYS A 98 9.68 14.06 5.66
C LYS A 98 10.80 14.49 6.60
N ASN A 99 11.03 13.73 7.67
CA ASN A 99 12.13 13.99 8.61
C ASN A 99 13.51 13.77 7.97
N LEU A 100 13.60 12.88 6.99
CA LEU A 100 14.78 12.68 6.14
C LEU A 100 14.90 13.74 5.02
N ARG A 101 14.00 14.74 4.98
CA ARG A 101 13.96 15.85 4.00
C ARG A 101 13.66 15.43 2.57
N TYR A 102 12.95 14.32 2.37
CA TYR A 102 12.39 13.95 1.07
C TYR A 102 10.93 14.41 0.96
N ASP A 103 10.56 14.94 -0.20
CA ASP A 103 9.22 15.41 -0.56
C ASP A 103 8.32 14.30 -1.15
N GLN A 104 8.85 13.07 -1.23
CA GLN A 104 8.09 11.87 -1.59
C GLN A 104 7.01 11.54 -0.56
N THR A 105 5.82 11.16 -1.06
CA THR A 105 4.66 10.79 -0.25
C THR A 105 4.13 9.42 -0.66
N SER A 106 4.07 8.48 0.28
CA SER A 106 3.53 7.14 0.09
C SER A 106 2.00 7.14 0.15
N ASN A 107 1.38 6.25 -0.63
CA ASN A 107 -0.05 5.99 -0.62
C ASN A 107 -0.40 4.54 -0.24
N VAL A 108 -1.61 4.32 0.23
CA VAL A 108 -2.22 3.00 0.50
C VAL A 108 -3.49 2.87 -0.32
N GLU A 109 -3.62 1.81 -1.10
CA GLU A 109 -4.82 1.48 -1.85
C GLU A 109 -5.30 0.06 -1.54
N GLY A 110 -6.60 -0.13 -1.41
CA GLY A 110 -7.19 -1.43 -1.08
C GLY A 110 -8.62 -1.30 -0.58
N PRO A 111 -9.26 -2.41 -0.16
CA PRO A 111 -10.57 -2.36 0.48
C PRO A 111 -10.54 -1.48 1.73
N ARG A 112 -11.48 -0.53 1.87
CA ARG A 112 -11.42 0.51 2.90
C ARG A 112 -11.39 -0.07 4.31
N LYS A 113 -12.23 -1.07 4.59
CA LYS A 113 -12.23 -1.80 5.87
C LYS A 113 -10.87 -2.43 6.19
N ILE A 114 -10.15 -2.93 5.19
CA ILE A 114 -8.85 -3.57 5.40
C ILE A 114 -7.76 -2.52 5.58
N CYS A 115 -7.75 -1.44 4.79
CA CYS A 115 -6.78 -0.34 4.95
C CYS A 115 -6.93 0.38 6.30
N ALA A 116 -8.16 0.47 6.82
CA ALA A 116 -8.47 1.02 8.14
C ALA A 116 -8.31 0.00 9.29
N GLY A 117 -8.28 -1.30 8.97
CA GLY A 117 -8.07 -2.38 9.92
C GLY A 117 -6.58 -2.61 10.25
N PRO A 118 -6.27 -3.39 11.29
CA PRO A 118 -4.89 -3.66 11.71
C PRO A 118 -4.11 -4.37 10.59
N MET A 119 -2.85 -3.98 10.38
CA MET A 119 -2.02 -4.53 9.29
C MET A 119 -1.81 -6.04 9.36
N LEU A 120 -1.87 -6.60 10.58
CA LEU A 120 -1.85 -8.03 10.82
C LEU A 120 -3.16 -8.40 11.48
N ALA A 121 -4.02 -9.09 10.72
CA ALA A 121 -5.15 -9.77 11.32
C ALA A 121 -4.66 -10.85 12.29
N ALA A 122 -5.40 -11.05 13.39
CA ALA A 122 -5.23 -12.27 14.18
C ALA A 122 -5.39 -13.48 13.26
N PRO A 123 -4.56 -14.54 13.43
CA PRO A 123 -4.71 -15.75 12.64
C PRO A 123 -6.16 -16.24 12.74
N ARG A 124 -6.84 -16.41 11.59
CA ARG A 124 -8.17 -17.03 11.57
C ARG A 124 -8.03 -18.43 12.15
N LYS A 125 -8.73 -18.72 13.25
CA LYS A 125 -8.93 -20.10 13.71
C LYS A 125 -9.58 -20.86 12.56
N ARG A 126 -8.90 -21.91 12.09
CA ARG A 126 -9.45 -22.86 11.12
C ARG A 126 -10.46 -23.76 11.81
#